data_AF-A0A2M8BZV4-F1
#
_entry.id   AF-A0A2M8BZV4-F1
#
_cell.length_a   1.000
_cell.length_b   1.000
_cell.length_c   1.000
_cell.angle_alpha   90.00
_cell.angle_beta   90.00
_cell.angle_gamma   90.00
#
_symmetry.space_group_name_H-M   'P 1'
#
loop_
_entity.id
_entity.type
_entity.pdbx_description
1 polymer ?
#
loop_
_entity_poly.entity_id
_entity_poly.type
_entity_poly.pdbx_seq_one_letter_code
_entity_poly.pdbx_strand_id
1 'polypeptide(L)'
;MVCDRELFSCLTCYNCHNKCPADVDFPIFVRQARVIAQDNGQHGICAHSEQLQSLARLMTSPDIKQRRLEWLSDKYRISDESDTLFWVGCAPYFGPIFEDIEFRALDITEASLKVLNLLGIEPKLLPNEKCCGHDVLWTGDIETFKKLAEHNAAQIKEAGVKKIIFSCPEGYRTFKL
;
A
#
# COMPACT_ATOMS: atom_id res chain seq x y z
N MET A 1 -12.20 27.04 -3.16
CA MET A 1 -11.74 25.73 -2.68
C MET A 1 -11.58 25.87 -1.18
N VAL A 2 -12.51 25.31 -0.40
CA VAL A 2 -12.37 25.33 1.06
C VAL A 2 -11.31 24.27 1.37
N CYS A 3 -10.20 24.68 1.96
CA CYS A 3 -9.16 23.76 2.43
C CYS A 3 -9.36 23.66 3.94
N ASP A 4 -10.16 22.70 4.39
CA ASP A 4 -10.24 22.41 5.83
C ASP A 4 -8.94 21.71 6.25
N ARG A 5 -8.02 22.48 6.84
CA ARG A 5 -6.74 21.95 7.33
C ARG A 5 -6.93 21.01 8.51
N GLU A 6 -7.99 21.13 9.29
CA GLU A 6 -8.14 20.45 10.57
C GLU A 6 -8.45 18.96 10.38
N LEU A 7 -9.38 18.62 9.48
CA LEU A 7 -9.74 17.23 9.20
C LEU A 7 -8.57 16.41 8.61
N PHE A 8 -7.85 17.00 7.66
CA PHE A 8 -6.77 16.32 6.95
C PHE A 8 -5.42 16.35 7.71
N SER A 9 -5.28 17.18 8.76
CA SER A 9 -4.10 17.17 9.64
C SER A 9 -4.08 16.00 10.63
N CYS A 10 -5.20 15.31 10.85
CA CYS A 10 -5.22 14.16 11.75
C CYS A 10 -4.32 13.02 11.22
N LEU A 11 -3.33 12.60 12.01
CA LEU A 11 -2.41 11.52 11.65
C LEU A 11 -3.02 10.11 11.82
N THR A 12 -4.26 10.02 12.31
CA THR A 12 -4.92 8.75 12.64
C THR A 12 -4.07 7.85 13.57
N CYS A 13 -3.32 8.48 14.49
CA CYS A 13 -2.33 7.84 15.37
C CYS A 13 -2.91 7.08 16.58
N TYR A 14 -4.23 6.89 16.64
CA TYR A 14 -4.95 6.21 17.73
C TYR A 14 -4.90 6.87 19.12
N ASN A 15 -4.17 7.98 19.31
CA ASN A 15 -4.07 8.63 20.64
C ASN A 15 -5.43 9.09 21.18
N CYS A 16 -6.32 9.63 20.33
CA CYS A 16 -7.67 10.04 20.75
C CYS A 16 -8.56 8.85 21.12
N HIS A 17 -8.43 7.73 20.40
CA HIS A 17 -9.18 6.49 20.68
C HIS A 17 -8.77 5.93 22.05
N ASN A 18 -7.46 5.78 22.29
CA ASN A 18 -6.94 5.22 23.55
C ASN A 18 -7.30 6.02 24.80
N LYS A 19 -7.69 7.29 24.66
CA LYS A 19 -8.09 8.18 25.76
C LYS A 19 -9.60 8.37 25.85
N CYS A 20 -10.37 7.82 24.91
CA CYS A 20 -11.79 8.10 24.83
C CYS A 20 -12.57 7.31 25.90
N PRO A 21 -13.24 7.96 26.87
CA PRO A 21 -14.05 7.25 27.85
C PRO A 21 -15.32 6.64 27.23
N ALA A 22 -15.72 7.09 26.04
CA ALA A 22 -16.89 6.61 25.31
C ALA A 22 -16.55 5.58 24.22
N ASP A 23 -15.29 5.12 24.15
CA ASP A 23 -14.82 4.12 23.19
C ASP A 23 -15.09 4.47 21.70
N VAL A 24 -14.96 5.76 21.36
CA VAL A 24 -15.09 6.21 19.97
C VAL A 24 -13.84 5.81 19.18
N ASP A 25 -14.03 5.10 18.07
CA ASP A 25 -12.96 4.85 17.10
C ASP A 25 -12.72 6.10 16.23
N PHE A 26 -11.99 7.06 16.81
CA PHE A 26 -11.67 8.32 16.15
C PHE A 26 -10.94 8.15 14.80
N PRO A 27 -9.96 7.24 14.65
CA PRO A 27 -9.35 6.98 13.35
C PRO A 27 -10.36 6.58 12.26
N ILE A 28 -11.30 5.70 12.57
CA ILE A 28 -12.34 5.29 11.63
C ILE A 28 -13.33 6.42 11.37
N PHE A 29 -13.75 7.16 12.42
CA PHE A 29 -14.60 8.34 12.27
C PHE A 29 -13.96 9.39 11.34
N VAL A 30 -12.69 9.71 11.54
CA VAL A 30 -11.95 10.67 10.71
C VAL A 30 -11.84 10.18 9.28
N ARG A 31 -11.58 8.88 9.06
CA ARG A 31 -11.58 8.30 7.71
C ARG A 31 -12.94 8.47 7.04
N GLN A 32 -14.05 8.18 7.74
CA GLN A 32 -15.41 8.37 7.21
C GLN A 32 -15.71 9.84 6.89
N ALA A 33 -15.30 10.76 7.76
CA ALA A 33 -15.44 12.19 7.52
C ALA A 33 -14.64 12.65 6.28
N ARG A 34 -13.45 12.08 6.05
CA ARG A 34 -12.66 12.33 4.83
C ARG A 34 -13.32 11.83 3.56
N VAL A 35 -14.01 10.70 3.59
CA VAL A 35 -14.81 10.21 2.45
C VAL A 35 -15.88 11.24 2.10
N ILE A 36 -16.66 11.69 3.10
CA ILE A 36 -17.70 12.70 2.89
C ILE A 36 -17.10 14.00 2.35
N ALA A 37 -15.96 14.44 2.90
CA ALA A 37 -15.27 15.63 2.44
C ALA A 37 -14.85 15.50 0.96
N GLN A 38 -14.26 14.36 0.59
CA GLN A 38 -13.83 14.07 -0.78
C GLN A 38 -15.01 14.03 -1.77
N ASP A 39 -16.13 13.42 -1.38
CA ASP A 39 -17.37 13.41 -2.19
C ASP A 39 -17.92 14.83 -2.45
N ASN A 40 -17.59 15.78 -1.56
CA ASN A 40 -17.94 17.20 -1.68
C ASN A 40 -16.80 18.06 -2.28
N GLY A 41 -15.82 17.42 -2.93
CA GLY A 41 -14.69 18.10 -3.59
C GLY A 41 -13.72 18.80 -2.63
N GLN A 42 -13.71 18.40 -1.36
CA GLN A 42 -12.79 18.90 -0.34
C GLN A 42 -11.61 17.93 -0.22
N HIS A 43 -10.40 18.48 -0.26
CA HIS A 43 -9.17 17.70 -0.19
C HIS A 43 -8.18 18.31 0.80
N GLY A 44 -7.35 17.46 1.39
CA GLY A 44 -6.22 17.87 2.20
C GLY A 44 -4.99 18.20 1.38
N ILE A 45 -4.02 18.85 2.02
CA ILE A 45 -2.65 18.92 1.49
C ILE A 45 -2.02 17.54 1.67
N CYS A 46 -1.93 16.78 0.59
CA CYS A 46 -1.32 15.46 0.62
C CYS A 46 0.20 15.56 0.82
N ALA A 47 0.75 14.65 1.61
CA ALA A 47 2.19 14.54 1.77
C ALA A 47 2.86 14.35 0.40
N HIS A 48 4.11 14.81 0.33
CA HIS A 48 4.96 14.80 -0.86
C HIS A 48 4.48 15.64 -2.05
N SER A 49 3.25 16.19 -2.07
CA SER A 49 2.56 16.74 -3.26
C SER A 49 1.74 15.68 -4.03
N GLU A 50 1.08 14.77 -3.32
CA GLU A 50 0.12 13.80 -3.86
C GLU A 50 0.72 12.76 -4.83
N GLN A 51 2.05 12.62 -4.94
CA GLN A 51 2.66 11.68 -5.89
C GLN A 51 2.28 10.23 -5.56
N LEU A 52 2.17 9.88 -4.27
CA LEU A 52 1.81 8.53 -3.85
C LEU A 52 0.36 8.18 -4.21
N GLN A 53 -0.57 9.12 -4.00
CA GLN A 53 -1.97 8.96 -4.35
C GLN A 53 -2.15 8.96 -5.87
N SER A 54 -1.42 9.81 -6.58
CA SER A 54 -1.40 9.85 -8.04
C SER A 54 -0.89 8.55 -8.64
N LEU A 55 0.16 7.97 -8.06
CA LEU A 55 0.66 6.64 -8.43
C LEU A 55 -0.40 5.56 -8.21
N ALA A 56 -1.07 5.57 -7.05
CA ALA A 56 -2.14 4.63 -6.75
C ALA A 56 -3.30 4.72 -7.76
N ARG A 57 -3.72 5.95 -8.12
CA ARG A 57 -4.75 6.18 -9.14
C ARG A 57 -4.29 5.73 -10.53
N LEU A 58 -3.06 6.03 -10.92
CA LEU A 58 -2.48 5.60 -12.19
C LEU A 58 -2.49 4.06 -12.31
N MET A 59 -2.16 3.36 -11.22
CA MET A 59 -2.21 1.91 -11.16
C MET A 59 -3.63 1.35 -11.37
N THR A 60 -4.70 2.10 -11.14
CA THR A 60 -6.07 1.62 -11.43
C THR A 60 -6.39 1.54 -12.92
N SER A 61 -5.61 2.20 -13.77
CA SER A 61 -5.81 2.14 -15.22
C SER A 61 -5.52 0.73 -15.74
N PRO A 62 -6.42 0.14 -16.57
CA PRO A 62 -6.19 -1.16 -17.18
C PRO A 62 -5.09 -1.13 -18.25
N ASP A 63 -4.79 0.04 -18.82
CA ASP A 63 -3.85 0.20 -19.92
C ASP A 63 -2.39 0.23 -19.46
N ILE A 64 -2.16 0.41 -18.15
CA ILE A 64 -0.81 0.50 -17.58
C ILE A 64 -0.26 -0.90 -17.35
N LYS A 65 0.78 -1.24 -18.12
CA LYS A 65 1.62 -2.42 -17.89
C LYS A 65 2.80 -2.07 -17.00
N GLN A 66 2.92 -2.78 -15.90
CA GLN A 66 3.97 -2.56 -14.91
C GLN A 66 5.24 -3.35 -15.27
N ARG A 67 6.41 -2.75 -15.06
CA ARG A 67 7.71 -3.45 -15.08
C ARG A 67 8.30 -3.53 -13.67
N ARG A 68 7.48 -4.00 -12.74
CA ARG A 68 7.70 -3.85 -11.29
C ARG A 68 8.77 -4.76 -10.69
N LEU A 69 9.22 -5.77 -11.43
CA LEU A 69 10.22 -6.74 -10.99
C LEU A 69 11.59 -6.52 -11.65
N GLU A 70 11.81 -5.42 -12.40
CA GLU A 70 13.12 -5.12 -13.03
C GLU A 70 14.27 -4.92 -12.02
N TRP A 71 13.96 -4.64 -10.75
CA TRP A 71 14.95 -4.54 -9.68
C TRP A 71 15.42 -5.91 -9.16
N LEU A 72 14.69 -6.98 -9.48
CA LEU A 72 14.99 -8.31 -8.99
C LEU A 72 16.23 -8.86 -9.72
N SER A 73 17.26 -9.20 -8.96
CA SER A 73 18.48 -9.83 -9.47
C SER A 73 18.49 -11.33 -9.17
N ASP A 74 19.26 -12.10 -9.95
CA ASP A 74 19.39 -13.57 -9.85
C ASP A 74 19.94 -14.09 -8.51
N LYS A 75 20.44 -13.22 -7.62
CA LYS A 75 20.87 -13.61 -6.26
C LYS A 75 19.69 -14.01 -5.36
N TYR A 76 18.46 -13.63 -5.70
CA TYR A 76 17.26 -13.95 -4.94
C TYR A 76 16.55 -15.14 -5.56
N ARG A 77 16.27 -16.16 -4.74
CA ARG A 77 15.55 -17.36 -5.16
C ARG A 77 14.05 -17.14 -4.99
N ILE A 78 13.31 -17.30 -6.07
CA ILE A 78 11.86 -17.21 -6.14
C ILE A 78 11.31 -18.42 -6.88
N SER A 79 10.04 -18.74 -6.66
CA SER A 79 9.40 -19.86 -7.35
C SER A 79 7.95 -19.54 -7.73
N ASP A 80 7.62 -19.72 -9.00
CA ASP A 80 6.25 -19.60 -9.52
C ASP A 80 5.34 -20.75 -9.06
N GLU A 81 5.89 -21.80 -8.48
CA GLU A 81 5.14 -22.93 -7.89
C GLU A 81 4.96 -22.79 -6.38
N SER A 82 5.55 -21.76 -5.77
CA SER A 82 5.49 -21.54 -4.32
C SER A 82 4.06 -21.30 -3.83
N ASP A 83 3.72 -21.92 -2.71
CA ASP A 83 2.46 -21.67 -1.99
C ASP A 83 2.51 -20.40 -1.12
N THR A 84 3.68 -19.76 -1.06
CA THR A 84 3.94 -18.58 -0.23
C THR A 84 4.24 -17.39 -1.12
N LEU A 85 3.37 -16.38 -1.08
CA LEU A 85 3.58 -15.08 -1.72
C LEU A 85 4.37 -14.17 -0.79
N PHE A 86 5.37 -13.46 -1.33
CA PHE A 86 5.91 -12.28 -0.67
C PHE A 86 5.32 -11.02 -1.31
N TRP A 87 4.58 -10.25 -0.52
CA TRP A 87 3.96 -8.99 -0.95
C TRP A 87 5.03 -7.89 -1.01
N VAL A 88 5.35 -7.45 -2.22
CA VAL A 88 6.39 -6.44 -2.48
C VAL A 88 5.87 -5.01 -2.23
N GLY A 89 4.58 -4.79 -2.46
CA GLY A 89 3.92 -3.50 -2.32
C GLY A 89 4.43 -2.45 -3.31
N CYS A 90 4.41 -1.19 -2.85
CA CYS A 90 4.65 -0.02 -3.69
C CYS A 90 6.14 0.41 -3.69
N ALA A 91 6.99 -0.26 -2.91
CA ALA A 91 8.41 0.04 -2.73
C ALA A 91 9.22 0.21 -4.05
N PRO A 92 9.00 -0.59 -5.11
CA PRO A 92 9.74 -0.42 -6.37
C PRO A 92 9.55 0.95 -7.05
N TYR A 93 8.49 1.69 -6.72
CA TYR A 93 8.14 2.95 -7.37
C TYR A 93 8.61 4.19 -6.62
N PHE A 94 9.22 4.01 -5.44
CA PHE A 94 9.58 5.11 -4.56
C PHE A 94 10.90 5.78 -4.95
N GLY A 95 11.74 5.14 -5.78
CA GLY A 95 13.02 5.69 -6.22
C GLY A 95 12.93 7.14 -6.73
N PRO A 96 12.09 7.43 -7.75
CA PRO A 96 11.92 8.80 -8.25
C PRO A 96 11.29 9.79 -7.27
N ILE A 97 10.61 9.31 -6.22
CA ILE A 97 9.91 10.16 -5.24
C ILE A 97 10.87 10.65 -4.16
N PHE A 98 11.90 9.86 -3.85
CA PHE A 98 12.85 10.10 -2.76
C PHE A 98 14.30 10.18 -3.27
N GLU A 99 14.50 10.60 -4.52
CA GLU A 99 15.82 10.70 -5.15
C GLU A 99 16.73 11.75 -4.48
N ASP A 100 16.13 12.70 -3.76
CA ASP A 100 16.76 13.80 -3.05
C ASP A 100 17.27 13.42 -1.65
N ILE A 101 17.04 12.19 -1.21
CA ILE A 101 17.50 11.67 0.09
C ILE A 101 18.20 10.32 -0.08
N GLU A 102 19.11 9.97 0.84
CA GLU A 102 19.79 8.66 0.86
C GLU A 102 18.85 7.54 1.35
N PHE A 103 17.78 7.28 0.59
CA PHE A 103 16.78 6.28 0.91
C PHE A 103 16.46 5.41 -0.31
N ARG A 104 16.55 4.08 -0.12
CA ARG A 104 16.12 3.11 -1.13
C ARG A 104 15.06 2.17 -0.53
N ALA A 105 13.80 2.42 -0.88
CA ALA A 105 12.68 1.60 -0.40
C ALA A 105 12.84 0.09 -0.66
N LEU A 106 13.55 -0.28 -1.73
CA LEU A 106 13.84 -1.67 -2.07
C LEU A 106 14.80 -2.37 -1.09
N ASP A 107 15.57 -1.65 -0.26
CA ASP A 107 16.49 -2.28 0.71
C ASP A 107 15.76 -3.23 1.67
N ILE A 108 14.59 -2.82 2.16
CA ILE A 108 13.76 -3.64 3.06
C ILE A 108 13.20 -4.86 2.32
N THR A 109 12.73 -4.67 1.09
CA THR A 109 12.21 -5.75 0.23
C THR A 109 13.30 -6.78 -0.06
N GLU A 110 14.48 -6.33 -0.47
CA GLU A 110 15.65 -7.17 -0.73
C GLU A 110 16.14 -7.90 0.52
N ALA A 111 16.22 -7.23 1.67
CA ALA A 111 16.60 -7.85 2.93
C ALA A 111 15.59 -8.93 3.35
N SER A 112 14.29 -8.68 3.16
CA SER A 112 13.24 -9.67 3.44
C SER A 112 13.40 -10.92 2.57
N LEU A 113 13.67 -10.77 1.28
CA LEU A 113 13.95 -11.90 0.38
C LEU A 113 15.19 -12.71 0.83
N LYS A 114 16.27 -12.05 1.26
CA LYS A 114 17.46 -12.74 1.80
C LYS A 114 17.12 -13.60 3.00
N VAL A 115 16.34 -13.06 3.95
CA VAL A 115 15.92 -13.78 5.14
C VAL A 115 15.04 -14.97 4.77
N LEU A 116 14.07 -14.79 3.86
CA LEU A 116 13.21 -15.87 3.38
C LEU A 116 14.04 -16.98 2.72
N ASN A 117 14.96 -16.63 1.82
CA ASN A 117 15.82 -17.59 1.14
C ASN A 117 16.76 -18.33 2.12
N LEU A 118 17.27 -17.65 3.14
CA LEU A 118 18.08 -18.27 4.20
C LEU A 118 17.27 -19.31 4.99
N LEU A 119 15.98 -19.08 5.17
CA LEU A 119 15.03 -20.01 5.80
C LEU A 119 14.53 -21.10 4.84
N GLY A 120 15.06 -21.18 3.62
CA GLY A 120 14.64 -22.15 2.60
C GLY A 120 13.30 -21.83 1.94
N ILE A 121 12.79 -20.60 2.11
CA ILE A 121 11.56 -20.13 1.47
C ILE A 121 11.92 -19.42 0.18
N GLU A 122 11.40 -19.92 -0.94
CA GLU A 122 11.49 -19.30 -2.26
C GLU A 122 10.10 -18.76 -2.60
N PRO A 123 9.80 -17.50 -2.23
CA PRO A 123 8.45 -16.98 -2.36
C PRO A 123 8.09 -16.76 -3.83
N LYS A 124 6.79 -16.85 -4.14
CA LYS A 124 6.22 -16.32 -5.37
C LYS A 124 6.19 -14.80 -5.29
N LEU A 125 6.43 -14.12 -6.41
CA LEU A 125 6.21 -12.68 -6.57
C LEU A 125 5.22 -12.43 -7.70
N LEU A 126 4.26 -11.53 -7.51
CA LEU A 126 3.27 -11.24 -8.54
C LEU A 126 3.79 -10.17 -9.53
N PRO A 127 3.86 -10.47 -10.83
CA PRO A 127 4.38 -9.53 -11.83
C PRO A 127 3.44 -8.33 -12.06
N ASN A 128 2.15 -8.48 -11.73
CA ASN A 128 1.15 -7.43 -11.90
C ASN A 128 0.41 -7.08 -10.60
N GLU A 129 1.01 -7.35 -9.43
CA GLU A 129 0.51 -6.77 -8.18
C GLU A 129 0.59 -5.24 -8.23
N LYS A 130 -0.39 -4.58 -7.63
CA LYS A 130 -0.51 -3.12 -7.54
C LYS A 130 -0.44 -2.68 -6.07
N CYS A 131 -0.32 -1.38 -5.84
CA CYS A 131 -0.28 -0.82 -4.49
C CYS A 131 -1.47 -1.31 -3.64
N CYS A 132 -1.25 -1.55 -2.34
CA CYS A 132 -2.28 -2.09 -1.46
C CYS A 132 -3.48 -1.14 -1.27
N GLY A 133 -3.31 0.16 -1.59
CA GLY A 133 -4.35 1.16 -1.50
C GLY A 133 -4.55 1.73 -0.09
N HIS A 134 -3.61 1.48 0.84
CA HIS A 134 -3.67 2.00 2.20
C HIS A 134 -3.88 3.52 2.21
N ASP A 135 -2.94 4.29 1.66
CA ASP A 135 -2.97 5.75 1.78
C ASP A 135 -4.24 6.36 1.18
N VAL A 136 -4.64 5.90 -0.01
CA VAL A 136 -5.87 6.37 -0.68
C VAL A 136 -7.12 6.06 0.15
N LEU A 137 -7.21 4.89 0.78
CA LEU A 137 -8.31 4.56 1.69
C LEU A 137 -8.33 5.49 2.91
N TRP A 138 -7.17 5.77 3.52
CA TRP A 138 -7.06 6.59 4.72
C TRP A 138 -7.20 8.10 4.46
N THR A 139 -7.06 8.54 3.20
CA THR A 139 -7.39 9.90 2.75
C THR A 139 -8.83 10.06 2.27
N GLY A 140 -9.60 8.98 2.13
CA GLY A 140 -11.03 9.02 1.75
C GLY A 140 -11.34 8.57 0.32
N ASP A 141 -10.35 8.16 -0.47
CA ASP A 141 -10.49 7.81 -1.89
C ASP A 141 -10.87 6.33 -2.02
N ILE A 142 -12.14 6.06 -1.69
CA ILE A 142 -12.70 4.70 -1.64
C ILE A 142 -12.75 4.05 -3.02
N GLU A 143 -13.00 4.82 -4.07
CA GLU A 143 -13.10 4.29 -5.43
C GLU A 143 -11.75 3.72 -5.89
N THR A 144 -10.67 4.49 -5.71
CA THR A 144 -9.31 4.03 -6.06
C THR A 144 -8.92 2.81 -5.22
N PHE A 145 -9.21 2.84 -3.91
CA PHE A 145 -8.95 1.71 -3.04
C PHE A 145 -9.65 0.42 -3.53
N LYS A 146 -10.94 0.48 -3.85
CA LYS A 146 -11.71 -0.69 -4.32
C LYS A 146 -11.11 -1.29 -5.59
N LYS A 147 -10.78 -0.46 -6.59
CA LYS A 147 -10.17 -0.93 -7.84
C LYS A 147 -8.84 -1.65 -7.60
N LEU A 148 -8.00 -1.11 -6.71
CA LEU A 148 -6.73 -1.75 -6.34
C LEU A 148 -6.95 -3.05 -5.56
N ALA A 149 -7.88 -3.06 -4.60
CA ALA A 149 -8.20 -4.22 -3.79
C ALA A 149 -8.74 -5.38 -4.64
N GLU A 150 -9.70 -5.10 -5.52
CA GLU A 150 -10.29 -6.09 -6.44
C GLU A 150 -9.23 -6.69 -7.38
N HIS A 151 -8.38 -5.84 -7.97
CA HIS A 151 -7.28 -6.28 -8.82
C HIS A 151 -6.32 -7.21 -8.08
N ASN A 152 -5.86 -6.80 -6.90
CA ASN A 152 -4.89 -7.57 -6.13
C ASN A 152 -5.49 -8.88 -5.60
N ALA A 153 -6.75 -8.86 -5.15
CA ALA A 153 -7.46 -10.06 -4.73
C ALA A 153 -7.60 -11.07 -5.88
N ALA A 154 -7.89 -10.61 -7.09
CA ALA A 154 -7.95 -11.46 -8.28
C ALA A 154 -6.59 -12.09 -8.59
N GLN A 155 -5.51 -11.31 -8.60
CA GLN A 155 -4.15 -11.80 -8.84
C GLN A 155 -3.70 -12.84 -7.81
N ILE A 156 -3.99 -12.62 -6.53
CA ILE A 156 -3.65 -13.54 -5.44
C ILE A 156 -4.45 -14.83 -5.56
N LYS A 157 -5.75 -14.74 -5.86
CA LYS A 157 -6.61 -15.90 -6.06
C LYS A 157 -6.15 -16.75 -7.24
N GLU A 158 -5.81 -16.12 -8.36
CA GLU A 158 -5.26 -16.79 -9.55
C GLU A 158 -3.92 -17.47 -9.25
N ALA A 159 -3.07 -16.84 -8.44
CA ALA A 159 -1.77 -17.39 -8.07
C ALA A 159 -1.83 -18.64 -7.17
N GLY A 160 -2.98 -18.93 -6.55
CA GLY A 160 -3.21 -20.16 -5.78
C GLY A 160 -2.41 -20.27 -4.48
N VAL A 161 -1.91 -19.15 -3.95
CA VAL A 161 -1.06 -19.12 -2.76
C VAL A 161 -1.87 -19.37 -1.48
N LYS A 162 -1.25 -20.03 -0.50
CA LYS A 162 -1.85 -20.37 0.81
C LYS A 162 -1.41 -19.40 1.89
N LYS A 163 -0.26 -18.76 1.72
CA LYS A 163 0.36 -17.86 2.69
C LYS A 163 0.84 -16.60 1.99
N ILE A 164 0.67 -15.46 2.65
CA ILE A 164 1.21 -14.18 2.20
C ILE A 164 2.10 -13.62 3.33
N ILE A 165 3.30 -13.22 2.97
CA ILE A 165 4.28 -12.59 3.86
C ILE A 165 4.39 -11.11 3.48
N PHE A 166 4.38 -10.24 4.49
CA PHE A 166 4.48 -8.80 4.32
C PHE A 166 5.68 -8.28 5.10
N SER A 167 6.45 -7.38 4.50
CA SER A 167 7.43 -6.53 5.21
C SER A 167 6.86 -5.15 5.57
N CYS A 168 5.79 -4.73 4.87
CA CYS A 168 5.11 -3.46 5.05
C CYS A 168 3.87 -3.62 5.96
N PRO A 169 3.82 -2.96 7.12
CA PRO A 169 2.69 -3.07 8.05
C PRO A 169 1.39 -2.48 7.47
N GLU A 170 1.47 -1.45 6.63
CA GLU A 170 0.32 -0.87 5.92
C GLU A 170 -0.31 -1.90 4.98
N GLY A 171 0.53 -2.64 4.24
CA GLY A 171 0.10 -3.75 3.39
C GLY A 171 -0.61 -4.82 4.21
N TYR A 172 0.04 -5.34 5.25
CA TYR A 172 -0.55 -6.36 6.12
C TYR A 172 -1.90 -5.91 6.70
N ARG A 173 -1.97 -4.69 7.23
CA ARG A 173 -3.19 -4.12 7.80
C ARG A 173 -4.30 -4.03 6.77
N THR A 174 -3.99 -3.58 5.55
CA THR A 174 -4.98 -3.36 4.49
C THR A 174 -5.60 -4.68 4.03
N PHE A 175 -4.80 -5.75 3.97
CA PHE A 175 -5.27 -7.11 3.67
C PHE A 175 -6.06 -7.77 4.81
N LYS A 176 -6.06 -7.18 6.01
CA LYS A 176 -6.82 -7.64 7.18
C LYS A 176 -8.16 -6.93 7.35
N LEU A 177 -8.45 -5.92 6.53
CA LEU A 177 -9.72 -5.18 6.55
C LEU A 177 -10.90 -6.03 6.06
#